data_AF-A0A8T5TQ56-F1
#
_entry.id   AF-A0A8T5TQ56-F1
#
_cell.length_a   1.000
_cell.length_b   1.000
_cell.length_c   1.000
_cell.angle_alpha   90.00
_cell.angle_beta   90.00
_cell.angle_gamma   90.00
#
_symmetry.space_group_name_H-M   'P 1'
#
loop_
_entity.id
_entity.type
_entity.pdbx_description
1 polymer ?
#
loop_
_entity_poly.entity_id
_entity_poly.type
_entity_poly.pdbx_seq_one_letter_code
_entity_poly.pdbx_strand_id
1 'polypeptide(L)'
;MSVINFEFRNEVLKHNASLNYCYQCSTCSGCCPVALITQGGYNPRKIIEEAILGLQDKLIEKQDPNPWLCSTCQTCVELCPQKVEITEIFTLIKNKCFNTGKVPEAFISQGRAVLENGVALPYSKAIITRREKLGLPSIKTAPVDEIKKILKETKFENNIPKEGA
;
A
#
# COMPACT_ATOMS: atom_id res chain seq x y z
N MET A 1 -20.43 8.59 14.18
CA MET A 1 -21.06 7.85 13.07
C MET A 1 -20.26 8.11 11.81
N SER A 2 -19.92 7.09 11.03
CA SER A 2 -19.24 7.29 9.74
C SER A 2 -20.29 7.63 8.68
N VAL A 3 -20.02 8.66 7.88
CA VAL A 3 -20.92 9.14 6.83
C VAL A 3 -20.59 8.46 5.52
N ILE A 4 -21.61 8.07 4.75
CA ILE A 4 -21.45 7.49 3.41
C ILE A 4 -20.95 8.59 2.47
N ASN A 5 -19.80 8.36 1.83
CA ASN A 5 -19.27 9.22 0.78
C ASN A 5 -19.50 8.58 -0.60
N PHE A 6 -20.48 9.11 -1.34
CA PHE A 6 -20.82 8.63 -2.68
C PHE A 6 -19.75 8.93 -3.73
N GLU A 7 -19.01 10.03 -3.60
CA GLU A 7 -17.92 10.36 -4.53
C GLU A 7 -16.80 9.35 -4.41
N PHE A 8 -16.38 9.05 -3.17
CA PHE A 8 -15.38 8.02 -2.89
C PHE A 8 -15.83 6.65 -3.39
N ARG A 9 -17.07 6.24 -3.11
CA ARG A 9 -17.62 4.98 -3.64
C ARG A 9 -17.50 4.91 -5.15
N ASN A 10 -17.93 5.96 -5.86
CA ASN A 10 -17.89 6.00 -7.31
C ASN A 10 -16.46 5.98 -7.85
N GLU A 11 -15.52 6.61 -7.17
CA GLU A 11 -14.10 6.58 -7.51
C GLU A 11 -13.54 5.15 -7.40
N VAL A 12 -13.80 4.45 -6.29
CA VAL A 12 -13.34 3.06 -6.13
C VAL A 12 -13.93 2.15 -7.21
N LEU A 13 -15.22 2.29 -7.51
CA LEU A 13 -15.89 1.51 -8.56
C LEU A 13 -15.36 1.83 -9.97
N LYS A 14 -15.01 3.09 -10.25
CA LYS A 14 -14.39 3.49 -11.52
C LYS A 14 -12.96 2.98 -11.63
N HIS A 15 -12.21 2.97 -10.54
CA HIS A 15 -10.85 2.45 -10.50
C HIS A 15 -10.82 0.96 -10.82
N ASN A 16 -11.79 0.20 -10.31
CA ASN A 16 -11.92 -1.20 -10.67
C ASN A 16 -13.39 -1.68 -10.68
N ALA A 17 -13.92 -1.85 -11.89
CA ALA A 17 -15.31 -2.24 -12.10
C ALA A 17 -15.63 -3.65 -11.58
N SER A 18 -14.63 -4.53 -11.40
CA SER A 18 -14.83 -5.89 -10.89
C SER A 18 -15.46 -5.90 -9.50
N LEU A 19 -15.24 -4.83 -8.71
CA LEU A 19 -15.81 -4.67 -7.38
C LEU A 19 -17.34 -4.73 -7.36
N ASN A 20 -18.01 -4.34 -8.44
CA ASN A 20 -19.48 -4.41 -8.56
C ASN A 20 -20.03 -5.84 -8.46
N TYR A 21 -19.22 -6.85 -8.76
CA TYR A 21 -19.63 -8.25 -8.71
C TYR A 21 -19.42 -8.88 -7.33
N CYS A 22 -18.83 -8.16 -6.38
CA CYS A 22 -18.61 -8.70 -5.03
C CYS A 22 -19.93 -8.92 -4.29
N TYR A 23 -20.27 -10.18 -4.07
CA TYR A 23 -21.43 -10.62 -3.28
C TYR A 23 -21.11 -11.03 -1.83
N GLN A 24 -19.96 -10.59 -1.29
CA GLN A 24 -19.59 -10.79 0.13
C GLN A 24 -19.45 -12.24 0.63
N CYS A 25 -19.08 -13.21 -0.22
CA CYS A 25 -18.95 -14.63 0.17
C CYS A 25 -17.87 -14.99 1.21
N SER A 26 -17.02 -14.05 1.64
CA SER A 26 -15.91 -14.28 2.59
C SER A 26 -14.75 -15.18 2.14
N THR A 27 -14.69 -15.63 0.87
CA THR A 27 -13.55 -16.44 0.38
C THR A 27 -12.20 -15.74 0.63
N CYS A 28 -12.13 -14.43 0.37
CA CYS A 28 -10.93 -13.63 0.60
C CYS A 28 -10.49 -13.58 2.06
N SER A 29 -11.43 -13.60 3.02
CA SER A 29 -11.11 -13.62 4.44
C SER A 29 -10.69 -15.02 4.89
N GLY A 30 -11.31 -16.07 4.35
CA GLY A 30 -10.97 -17.46 4.68
C GLY A 30 -9.59 -17.88 4.20
N CYS A 31 -9.12 -17.37 3.05
CA CYS A 31 -7.80 -17.68 2.52
C CYS A 31 -6.69 -16.72 2.98
N CYS A 32 -7.02 -15.65 3.71
CA CYS A 32 -6.04 -14.62 4.06
C CYS A 32 -5.17 -15.09 5.25
N PRO A 33 -3.84 -15.18 5.09
CA PRO A 33 -2.94 -15.58 6.19
C PRO A 33 -2.95 -14.57 7.33
N VAL A 34 -3.12 -13.27 7.02
CA VAL A 34 -3.18 -12.20 8.01
C VAL A 34 -4.47 -12.29 8.83
N ALA A 35 -5.60 -12.57 8.19
CA ALA A 35 -6.87 -12.77 8.89
C ALA A 35 -6.79 -13.97 9.85
N LEU A 36 -6.13 -15.06 9.42
CA LEU A 36 -5.90 -16.24 10.25
C LEU A 36 -5.04 -15.91 11.49
N ILE A 37 -3.89 -15.27 11.31
CA ILE A 37 -2.96 -14.94 12.41
C ILE A 37 -3.57 -13.94 13.39
N THR A 38 -4.32 -12.98 12.89
CA THR A 38 -5.02 -11.97 13.71
C THR A 38 -6.33 -12.47 14.31
N GLN A 39 -6.68 -13.75 14.11
CA GLN A 39 -7.93 -14.37 14.60
C GLN A 39 -9.19 -13.58 14.19
N GLY A 40 -9.20 -13.08 12.95
CA GLY A 40 -10.29 -12.27 12.40
C GLY A 40 -10.23 -10.77 12.73
N GLY A 41 -9.24 -10.32 13.50
CA GLY A 41 -9.00 -8.89 13.75
C GLY A 41 -8.72 -8.11 12.46
N TYR A 42 -8.00 -8.72 11.52
CA TYR A 42 -7.92 -8.26 10.13
C TYR A 42 -8.95 -8.99 9.27
N ASN A 43 -9.73 -8.24 8.49
CA ASN A 43 -10.78 -8.81 7.65
C ASN A 43 -10.84 -8.14 6.26
N PRO A 44 -10.28 -8.76 5.21
CA PRO A 44 -10.27 -8.16 3.87
C PRO A 44 -11.67 -8.01 3.27
N ARG A 45 -12.61 -8.90 3.59
CA ARG A 45 -14.01 -8.75 3.18
C ARG A 45 -14.63 -7.46 3.73
N LYS A 46 -14.39 -7.14 5.01
CA LYS A 46 -14.92 -5.92 5.65
C LYS A 46 -14.37 -4.66 4.98
N ILE A 47 -13.09 -4.64 4.58
CA ILE A 47 -12.52 -3.53 3.81
C ILE A 47 -13.25 -3.36 2.46
N ILE A 48 -13.52 -4.46 1.76
CA ILE A 48 -14.28 -4.45 0.50
C ILE A 48 -15.72 -3.97 0.70
N GLU A 49 -16.39 -4.43 1.76
CA GLU A 49 -17.73 -3.97 2.14
C GLU A 49 -17.75 -2.45 2.39
N GLU A 50 -16.82 -1.95 3.18
CA GLU A 50 -16.70 -0.52 3.50
C GLU A 50 -16.38 0.33 2.26
N ALA A 51 -15.61 -0.22 1.32
CA ALA A 51 -15.33 0.43 0.04
C ALA A 51 -16.58 0.53 -0.84
N ILE A 52 -17.37 -0.56 -0.94
CA ILE A 52 -18.65 -0.59 -1.68
C ILE A 52 -19.66 0.38 -1.06
N LEU A 53 -19.70 0.48 0.27
CA LEU A 53 -20.59 1.40 0.99
C LEU A 53 -20.11 2.85 0.95
N GLY A 54 -18.87 3.12 0.51
CA GLY A 54 -18.31 4.46 0.49
C GLY A 54 -17.90 4.99 1.88
N LEU A 55 -17.56 4.12 2.82
CA LEU A 55 -17.20 4.48 4.20
C LEU A 55 -15.73 4.91 4.30
N GLN A 56 -15.38 5.98 3.59
CA GLN A 56 -14.02 6.51 3.47
C GLN A 56 -13.35 6.77 4.83
N ASP A 57 -14.08 7.39 5.77
CA ASP A 57 -13.60 7.69 7.13
C ASP A 57 -13.09 6.43 7.86
N LYS A 58 -13.77 5.30 7.69
CA LYS A 58 -13.33 4.04 8.32
C LYS A 58 -12.05 3.49 7.69
N LEU A 59 -11.95 3.58 6.37
CA LEU A 59 -10.84 3.01 5.61
C LEU A 59 -9.56 3.84 5.72
N ILE A 60 -9.68 5.18 5.75
CA ILE A 60 -8.55 6.11 5.69
C ILE A 60 -8.18 6.64 7.06
N GLU A 61 -9.14 7.21 7.79
CA GLU A 61 -8.86 7.89 9.06
C GLU A 61 -8.73 6.91 10.21
N LYS A 62 -9.66 5.97 10.32
CA LYS A 62 -9.69 4.97 11.41
C LYS A 62 -8.83 3.75 11.13
N GLN A 63 -8.72 3.37 9.85
CA GLN A 63 -8.00 2.17 9.42
C GLN A 63 -8.46 0.92 10.19
N ASP A 64 -9.78 0.68 10.24
CA ASP A 64 -10.37 -0.46 10.94
C ASP A 64 -11.37 -1.23 10.04
N PRO A 65 -10.92 -2.30 9.34
CA PRO A 65 -9.62 -2.96 9.49
C PRO A 65 -8.47 -2.21 8.81
N ASN A 66 -7.25 -2.35 9.33
CA ASN A 66 -6.09 -1.59 8.83
C ASN A 66 -5.66 -2.09 7.44
N PRO A 67 -5.81 -1.29 6.36
CA PRO A 67 -5.47 -1.72 5.00
C PRO A 67 -3.98 -2.02 4.81
N TRP A 68 -3.10 -1.46 5.63
CA TRP A 68 -1.66 -1.67 5.59
C TRP A 68 -1.21 -3.06 6.03
N LEU A 69 -2.08 -3.84 6.70
CA LEU A 69 -1.77 -5.23 7.05
C LEU A 69 -1.82 -6.18 5.85
N CYS A 70 -2.43 -5.78 4.72
CA CYS A 70 -2.40 -6.59 3.51
C CYS A 70 -0.98 -6.75 2.97
N SER A 71 -0.49 -7.99 2.93
CA SER A 71 0.81 -8.38 2.38
C SER A 71 0.87 -8.45 0.85
N THR A 72 -0.24 -8.14 0.16
CA THR A 72 -0.34 -8.19 -1.31
C THR A 72 0.04 -9.55 -1.92
N CYS A 73 -0.20 -10.65 -1.20
CA CYS A 73 0.12 -12.01 -1.65
C CYS A 73 -0.77 -12.56 -2.79
N GLN A 74 -1.79 -11.82 -3.21
CA GLN A 74 -2.71 -12.14 -4.32
C GLN A 74 -3.59 -13.39 -4.17
N THR A 75 -3.47 -14.19 -3.11
CA THR A 75 -4.30 -15.40 -2.90
C THR A 75 -5.81 -15.13 -2.98
N CYS A 76 -6.26 -13.99 -2.45
CA CYS A 76 -7.68 -13.63 -2.47
C CYS A 76 -8.20 -13.27 -3.87
N VAL A 77 -7.33 -12.80 -4.76
CA VAL A 77 -7.67 -12.49 -6.16
C VAL A 77 -7.81 -13.79 -6.93
N GLU A 78 -6.85 -14.70 -6.79
CA GLU A 78 -6.85 -16.02 -7.45
C GLU A 78 -8.06 -16.88 -7.07
N LEU A 79 -8.44 -16.87 -5.79
CA LEU A 79 -9.56 -17.67 -5.30
C LEU A 79 -10.91 -16.98 -5.41
N CYS A 80 -10.98 -15.72 -5.87
CA CYS A 80 -12.24 -15.00 -5.93
C CYS A 80 -13.17 -15.62 -7.00
N PRO A 81 -14.35 -16.16 -6.63
CA PRO A 81 -15.28 -16.72 -7.61
C PRO A 81 -15.86 -15.68 -8.57
N GLN A 82 -15.83 -14.40 -8.18
CA GLN A 82 -16.28 -13.25 -8.99
C GLN A 82 -15.11 -12.50 -9.66
N LYS A 83 -13.88 -13.02 -9.54
CA LYS A 83 -12.65 -12.42 -10.11
C LYS A 83 -12.48 -10.94 -9.75
N VAL A 84 -12.80 -10.60 -8.50
CA VAL A 84 -12.59 -9.24 -7.99
C VAL A 84 -11.09 -9.02 -7.77
N GLU A 85 -10.55 -7.94 -8.34
CA GLU A 85 -9.16 -7.53 -8.16
C GLU A 85 -8.97 -6.82 -6.80
N ILE A 86 -9.17 -7.58 -5.71
CA ILE A 86 -9.19 -7.10 -4.32
C ILE A 86 -7.90 -6.33 -3.96
N THR A 87 -6.74 -6.80 -4.42
CA THR A 87 -5.45 -6.17 -4.12
C THR A 87 -5.35 -4.76 -4.72
N GLU A 88 -5.89 -4.53 -5.93
CA GLU A 88 -5.93 -3.20 -6.56
C GLU A 88 -6.80 -2.23 -5.77
N ILE A 89 -7.96 -2.69 -5.28
CA ILE A 89 -8.81 -1.90 -4.39
C ILE A 89 -8.04 -1.46 -3.14
N PHE A 90 -7.24 -2.37 -2.56
CA PHE A 90 -6.46 -2.05 -1.36
C PHE A 90 -5.31 -1.10 -1.67
N THR A 91 -4.67 -1.22 -2.84
CA THR A 91 -3.65 -0.27 -3.31
C THR A 91 -4.24 1.13 -3.46
N LEU A 92 -5.43 1.28 -4.05
CA LEU A 92 -6.12 2.57 -4.14
C LEU A 92 -6.37 3.17 -2.75
N ILE A 93 -6.87 2.36 -1.81
CA ILE A 93 -7.11 2.82 -0.44
C ILE A 93 -5.80 3.27 0.22
N LYS A 94 -4.72 2.47 0.10
CA LYS A 94 -3.38 2.82 0.61
C LYS A 94 -2.85 4.12 -0.02
N ASN A 95 -3.05 4.34 -1.32
CA ASN A 95 -2.68 5.58 -1.99
C ASN A 95 -3.42 6.79 -1.43
N LYS A 96 -4.71 6.63 -1.08
CA LYS A 96 -5.45 7.71 -0.42
C LYS A 96 -4.99 7.95 1.01
N CYS A 97 -4.71 6.89 1.77
CA CYS A 97 -4.06 7.01 3.07
C CYS A 97 -2.72 7.75 2.97
N PHE A 98 -1.96 7.51 1.90
CA PHE A 98 -0.72 8.23 1.60
C PHE A 98 -0.96 9.73 1.37
N ASN A 99 -1.97 10.09 0.58
CA ASN A 99 -2.32 11.49 0.33
C ASN A 99 -2.85 12.24 1.57
N THR A 100 -3.36 11.53 2.58
CA THR A 100 -3.81 12.13 3.86
C THR A 100 -2.78 12.00 4.98
N GLY A 101 -1.59 11.48 4.70
CA GLY A 101 -0.52 11.27 5.68
C GLY A 101 -0.77 10.13 6.68
N LYS A 102 -1.79 9.29 6.46
CA LYS A 102 -2.15 8.14 7.31
C LYS A 102 -1.36 6.90 6.92
N VAL A 103 -0.04 6.98 7.01
CA VAL A 103 0.90 5.96 6.54
C VAL A 103 1.77 5.48 7.69
N PRO A 104 2.07 4.18 7.79
CA PRO A 104 3.08 3.69 8.72
C PRO A 104 4.45 4.32 8.45
N GLU A 105 5.14 4.73 9.52
CA GLU A 105 6.44 5.42 9.46
C GLU A 105 7.48 4.67 8.61
N ALA A 106 7.48 3.33 8.66
CA ALA A 106 8.40 2.49 7.91
C ALA A 106 8.33 2.72 6.38
N PHE A 107 7.16 3.06 5.84
CA PHE A 107 7.04 3.38 4.40
C PHE A 107 7.50 4.80 4.11
N ILE A 108 7.29 5.74 5.04
CA ILE A 108 7.79 7.12 4.91
C ILE A 108 9.31 7.13 4.94
N SER A 109 9.95 6.37 5.84
CA SER A 109 11.40 6.27 5.92
C SER A 109 12.02 5.65 4.65
N GLN A 110 11.39 4.60 4.11
CA GLN A 110 11.79 4.04 2.81
C GLN A 110 11.62 5.05 1.67
N GLY A 111 10.53 5.81 1.66
CA GLY A 111 10.30 6.88 0.69
C GLY A 111 11.38 7.97 0.74
N ARG A 112 11.78 8.41 1.95
CA ARG A 112 12.92 9.33 2.14
C ARG A 112 14.22 8.74 1.62
N ALA A 113 14.51 7.48 1.94
CA ALA A 113 15.71 6.81 1.48
C ALA A 113 15.80 6.78 -0.06
N VAL A 114 14.67 6.55 -0.74
CA VAL A 114 14.59 6.62 -2.22
C VAL A 114 14.85 8.04 -2.73
N LEU A 115 14.27 9.06 -2.09
CA LEU A 115 14.49 10.47 -2.48
C LEU A 115 15.95 10.91 -2.33
N GLU A 116 16.63 10.44 -1.29
CA GLU A 116 18.01 10.85 -0.97
C GLU A 116 19.05 10.01 -1.71
N ASN A 117 18.88 8.69 -1.70
CA ASN A 117 19.90 7.72 -2.13
C ASN A 117 19.52 7.00 -3.44
N GLY A 118 18.31 7.22 -3.97
CA GLY A 118 17.80 6.51 -5.15
C GLY A 118 17.42 5.04 -4.90
N VAL A 119 17.54 4.56 -3.67
CA VAL A 119 17.23 3.18 -3.26
C VAL A 119 16.52 3.15 -1.92
N ALA A 120 15.60 2.19 -1.72
CA ALA A 120 14.86 2.07 -0.46
C ALA A 120 15.72 1.59 0.72
N LEU A 121 16.79 0.86 0.42
CA LEU A 121 17.76 0.36 1.40
C LEU A 121 19.16 0.82 1.01
N PRO A 122 19.66 1.92 1.59
CA PRO A 122 20.99 2.44 1.27
C PRO A 122 22.08 1.47 1.75
N TYR A 123 23.17 1.42 1.00
CA TYR A 123 24.29 0.51 1.29
C TYR A 123 25.19 1.09 2.38
N SER A 124 25.37 0.36 3.47
CA SER A 124 26.34 0.74 4.50
C SER A 124 27.77 0.43 4.05
N LYS A 125 28.75 1.15 4.60
CA LYS A 125 30.19 0.89 4.37
C LYS A 125 30.57 -0.57 4.63
N ALA A 126 29.97 -1.17 5.67
CA ALA A 126 30.20 -2.57 6.02
C ALA A 126 29.77 -3.55 4.91
N ILE A 127 28.65 -3.28 4.22
CA ILE A 127 28.20 -4.08 3.07
C ILE A 127 29.20 -3.96 1.92
N ILE A 128 29.66 -2.74 1.62
CA ILE A 128 30.62 -2.49 0.53
C ILE A 128 31.95 -3.23 0.80
N THR A 129 32.54 -3.08 1.99
CA THR A 129 33.76 -3.79 2.37
C THR A 129 33.60 -5.31 2.34
N ARG A 130 32.44 -5.84 2.74
CA ARG A 130 32.17 -7.28 2.67
C ARG A 130 32.11 -7.77 1.23
N ARG A 131 31.52 -6.99 0.31
CA ARG A 131 31.46 -7.32 -1.12
C ARG A 131 32.84 -7.35 -1.76
N GLU A 132 33.70 -6.38 -1.43
CA GLU A 132 35.09 -6.32 -1.90
C GLU A 132 35.89 -7.56 -1.46
N LYS A 133 35.78 -7.95 -0.18
CA LYS A 133 36.42 -9.17 0.34
C LYS A 133 35.92 -10.45 -0.34
N LEU A 134 34.69 -10.45 -0.83
CA LEU A 134 34.09 -11.58 -1.56
C LEU A 134 34.35 -11.51 -3.08
N GLY A 135 35.11 -10.52 -3.57
CA GLY A 135 35.39 -10.35 -4.99
C GLY A 135 34.16 -10.00 -5.84
N LEU A 136 33.11 -9.45 -5.23
CA LEU A 136 31.87 -9.11 -5.93
C LEU A 136 32.00 -7.77 -6.68
N PRO A 137 31.31 -7.59 -7.82
CA PRO A 137 31.36 -6.36 -8.60
C PRO A 137 30.82 -5.16 -7.82
N SER A 138 31.26 -3.95 -8.21
CA SER A 138 30.76 -2.70 -7.64
C SER A 138 29.26 -2.54 -7.90
N ILE A 139 28.59 -1.87 -6.96
CA ILE A 139 27.14 -1.68 -7.04
C ILE A 139 26.86 -0.57 -8.05
N LYS A 140 26.05 -0.86 -9.06
CA LYS A 140 25.48 0.17 -9.94
C LYS A 140 24.37 0.88 -9.18
N THR A 141 24.57 2.15 -8.88
CA THR A 141 23.57 3.01 -8.25
C THR A 141 22.61 3.56 -9.28
N ALA A 142 21.35 3.73 -8.90
CA ALA A 142 20.37 4.40 -9.76
C ALA A 142 20.72 5.89 -9.91
N PRO A 143 20.39 6.52 -11.06
CA PRO A 143 20.60 7.95 -11.26
C PRO A 143 19.67 8.76 -10.34
N VAL A 144 20.23 9.24 -9.22
CA VAL A 144 19.46 9.95 -8.17
C VAL A 144 18.80 11.22 -8.72
N ASP A 145 19.47 11.94 -9.63
CA ASP A 145 18.95 13.19 -10.18
C ASP A 145 17.72 12.97 -11.08
N GLU A 146 17.72 11.90 -11.87
CA GLU A 146 16.56 11.51 -12.69
C GLU A 146 15.38 11.09 -11.80
N ILE A 147 15.65 10.30 -10.76
CA ILE A 147 14.65 9.88 -9.79
C ILE A 147 14.03 11.11 -9.10
N LYS A 148 14.86 12.05 -8.60
CA LYS A 148 14.39 13.29 -7.99
C LYS A 148 13.51 14.10 -8.95
N LYS A 149 13.89 14.19 -10.23
CA LYS A 149 13.08 14.87 -11.24
C LYS A 149 11.71 14.22 -11.40
N ILE A 150 11.64 12.89 -11.54
CA ILE A 150 10.38 12.15 -11.68
C ILE A 150 9.50 12.32 -10.43
N LEU A 151 10.09 12.21 -9.24
CA LEU A 151 9.36 12.32 -7.97
C LEU A 151 8.80 13.74 -7.73
N LYS A 152 9.51 14.76 -8.21
CA LYS A 152 9.02 16.15 -8.22
C LYS A 152 7.85 16.35 -9.18
N GLU A 153 7.97 15.87 -10.43
CA GLU A 153 6.90 15.99 -11.44
C GLU A 153 5.64 15.23 -11.04
N THR A 154 5.79 14.06 -10.41
CA THR A 154 4.67 13.25 -9.90
C THR A 154 4.10 13.74 -8.58
N LYS A 155 4.66 14.81 -7.98
CA LYS A 155 4.26 15.39 -6.69
C LYS A 155 4.36 14.42 -5.51
N PHE A 156 5.14 13.34 -5.64
CA PHE A 156 5.31 12.32 -4.62
C PHE A 156 5.96 12.88 -3.34
N GLU A 157 6.87 13.84 -3.51
CA GLU A 157 7.59 14.50 -2.41
C GLU A 157 6.69 15.25 -1.42
N ASN A 158 5.51 15.71 -1.85
CA ASN A 158 4.62 16.52 -1.01
C ASN A 158 4.08 15.75 0.20
N ASN A 159 3.96 14.43 0.08
CA ASN A 159 3.39 13.56 1.11
C ASN A 159 4.46 12.82 1.94
N ILE A 160 5.74 13.07 1.66
CA ILE A 160 6.86 12.55 2.46
C ILE A 160 7.42 13.71 3.28
N PRO A 161 7.06 13.83 4.57
CA PRO A 161 7.64 14.87 5.41
C PRO A 161 9.15 14.69 5.49
N LYS A 162 9.92 15.76 5.32
CA LYS A 162 11.38 15.74 5.53
C LYS A 162 11.67 15.55 7.03
N GLU A 163 12.76 14.88 7.39
CA GLU A 163 13.11 14.69 8.81
C GLU A 163 13.17 16.04 9.55
N GLY A 164 12.44 16.16 10.66
CA GLY A 164 12.46 17.34 11.55
C GLY A 164 11.33 18.36 11.40
N ALA A 165 10.19 18.00 10.79
CA ALA A 165 8.95 18.80 10.81
C ALA A 165 7.89 18.18 11.73
#